data_AF-A0A2G0CJN3-F1
#
_entry.id   AF-A0A2G0CJN3-F1
#
_cell.length_a   1.000
_cell.length_b   1.000
_cell.length_c   1.000
_cell.angle_alpha   90.00
_cell.angle_beta   90.00
_cell.angle_gamma   90.00
#
_symmetry.space_group_name_H-M   'P 1'
#
loop_
_entity.id
_entity.type
_entity.pdbx_description
1 polymer ?
#
loop_
_entity_poly.entity_id
_entity_poly.type
_entity_poly.pdbx_seq_one_letter_code
_entity_poly.pdbx_strand_id
1 'polypeptide(L)'
;MKSILTLLLLLPLLAFGQDTTSTVAPVDTTIYSFADEAARFPSPCERYDTTAAAKFECAQQYLLEYVYQRALYPAEAREQGISGTAVVTFIVEPNGMVNRPEILRDPGGGIGISALRSVVGMAREVRWRPAFHEGKPVRYRVVLPLRFRLEEPKPYIVIGRDTVYTELTKGVTFTGEAGSVAAYFDKHLTYPDIPQDSCATGQLDMQLLVKPNGLVEVHDIIDYNDLGLDFTSKAIDVATGSYGQWIAAEYEGRKVTSAYDVSVTFAPTDPGCGYIIDQYNEALALMQDAQVLVRDSTKAAEGLEKMDRAVELFPRDGRFRILRGQARLDNNQLGGACEDLTLAKQIALVDWYDSVLPLICRLSPKEEGEEE
;
A
#
# COMPACT_ATOMS: atom_id res chain seq x y z
N MET A 1 -90.83 18.98 31.44
CA MET A 1 -91.49 20.13 32.10
C MET A 1 -90.46 21.25 32.27
N LYS A 2 -90.71 22.42 31.65
CA LYS A 2 -90.27 23.80 32.01
C LYS A 2 -88.75 24.03 32.22
N SER A 3 -88.07 25.08 31.78
CA SER A 3 -88.33 26.26 30.96
C SER A 3 -86.98 27.02 30.93
N ILE A 4 -86.61 27.60 29.79
CA ILE A 4 -86.18 29.00 29.60
C ILE A 4 -85.20 29.61 30.63
N LEU A 5 -84.01 30.03 30.18
CA LEU A 5 -83.67 31.47 30.06
C LEU A 5 -82.35 31.70 29.31
N THR A 6 -82.47 32.34 28.15
CA THR A 6 -81.41 33.03 27.41
C THR A 6 -81.02 34.33 28.10
N LEU A 7 -79.72 34.62 28.24
CA LEU A 7 -79.22 35.98 28.42
C LEU A 7 -77.90 36.17 27.67
N LEU A 8 -77.95 37.00 26.63
CA LEU A 8 -76.83 37.51 25.86
C LEU A 8 -76.10 38.60 26.67
N LEU A 9 -74.78 38.52 26.78
CA LEU A 9 -73.94 39.67 27.16
C LEU A 9 -72.55 39.56 26.51
N LEU A 10 -72.09 40.71 26.02
CA LEU A 10 -71.04 40.98 25.05
C LEU A 10 -69.63 41.23 25.66
N LEU A 11 -68.59 40.89 24.88
CA LEU A 11 -67.15 41.32 24.91
C LEU A 11 -66.19 40.78 26.00
N PRO A 12 -64.84 40.74 25.79
CA PRO A 12 -64.02 40.99 24.58
C PRO A 12 -63.03 39.84 24.21
N LEU A 13 -62.53 39.84 22.97
CA LEU A 13 -61.37 39.05 22.53
C LEU A 13 -60.10 39.54 23.25
N LEU A 14 -59.48 38.69 24.05
CA LEU A 14 -58.07 38.84 24.47
C LEU A 14 -57.20 38.06 23.47
N ALA A 15 -56.58 38.78 22.54
CA ALA A 15 -55.46 38.28 21.76
C ALA A 15 -54.24 38.18 22.67
N PHE A 16 -53.87 36.96 23.09
CA PHE A 16 -52.57 36.70 23.69
C PHE A 16 -51.53 36.68 22.56
N GLY A 17 -50.84 37.80 22.35
CA GLY A 17 -49.56 37.78 21.67
C GLY A 17 -48.54 37.09 22.56
N GLN A 18 -48.11 35.90 22.20
CA GLN A 18 -46.92 35.28 22.80
C GLN A 18 -45.70 35.81 22.05
N ASP A 19 -45.02 36.81 22.63
CA ASP A 19 -43.66 37.16 22.25
C ASP A 19 -42.71 36.04 22.71
N THR A 20 -42.52 35.02 21.88
CA THR A 20 -41.40 34.09 22.06
C THR A 20 -40.13 34.72 21.52
N THR A 21 -39.53 35.62 22.29
CA THR A 21 -38.12 35.96 22.09
C THR A 21 -37.27 34.82 22.67
N SER A 22 -36.98 33.81 21.85
CA SER A 22 -35.89 32.87 22.13
C SER A 22 -34.58 33.64 22.13
N THR A 23 -34.10 34.00 23.31
CA THR A 23 -32.76 34.52 23.53
C THR A 23 -31.78 33.37 23.33
N VAL A 24 -31.20 33.25 22.13
CA VAL A 24 -30.04 32.40 21.90
C VAL A 24 -28.91 32.96 22.75
N ALA A 25 -28.49 32.22 23.78
CA ALA A 25 -27.33 32.60 24.59
C ALA A 25 -26.12 32.80 23.67
N PRO A 26 -25.28 33.84 23.91
CA PRO A 26 -24.12 34.09 23.06
C PRO A 26 -23.19 32.89 23.07
N VAL A 27 -22.91 32.34 21.88
CA VAL A 27 -21.96 31.23 21.70
C VAL A 27 -20.56 31.75 22.02
N ASP A 28 -19.89 31.14 23.00
CA ASP A 28 -18.50 31.49 23.33
C ASP A 28 -17.59 31.16 22.13
N THR A 29 -16.98 32.21 21.56
CA THR A 29 -16.07 32.11 20.41
C THR A 29 -14.59 32.14 20.83
N THR A 30 -14.33 32.22 22.14
CA THR A 30 -12.97 32.28 22.71
C THR A 30 -12.21 31.00 22.40
N ILE A 31 -10.98 31.14 21.91
CA ILE A 31 -10.06 30.01 21.67
C ILE A 31 -9.04 29.99 22.80
N TYR A 32 -9.17 28.98 23.67
CA TYR A 32 -8.33 28.80 24.84
C TYR A 32 -7.00 28.13 24.45
N SER A 33 -5.90 28.56 25.06
CA SER A 33 -4.60 27.88 24.98
C SER A 33 -4.23 27.13 26.27
N PHE A 34 -4.98 27.37 27.34
CA PHE A 34 -4.88 26.72 28.64
C PHE A 34 -6.30 26.43 29.14
N ALA A 35 -6.51 25.27 29.73
CA ALA A 35 -7.80 24.81 30.24
C ALA A 35 -7.57 23.88 31.44
N ASP A 36 -8.58 23.71 32.29
CA ASP A 36 -8.50 22.85 33.49
C ASP A 36 -8.25 21.39 33.07
N GLU A 37 -8.88 20.97 31.97
CA GLU A 37 -8.53 19.76 31.25
C GLU A 37 -8.26 20.07 29.78
N ALA A 38 -7.04 19.77 29.30
CA ALA A 38 -6.71 19.90 27.89
C ALA A 38 -7.45 18.88 27.01
N ALA A 39 -7.66 19.24 25.75
CA ALA A 39 -8.20 18.33 24.74
C ALA A 39 -7.28 17.11 24.57
N ARG A 40 -7.87 15.93 24.40
CA ARG A 40 -7.14 14.66 24.29
C ARG A 40 -7.54 13.89 23.04
N PHE A 41 -6.54 13.30 22.40
CA PHE A 41 -6.75 12.40 21.28
C PHE A 41 -7.44 11.11 21.77
N PRO A 42 -8.36 10.53 20.98
CA PRO A 42 -9.07 9.31 21.38
C PRO A 42 -8.10 8.17 21.66
N SER A 43 -8.23 7.59 22.85
CA SER A 43 -7.39 6.48 23.27
C SER A 43 -8.14 5.58 24.27
N PRO A 44 -7.74 4.31 24.44
CA PRO A 44 -8.28 3.44 25.48
C PRO A 44 -8.06 3.99 26.90
N CYS A 45 -7.14 4.94 27.06
CA CYS A 45 -6.75 5.49 28.35
C CYS A 45 -7.84 6.28 29.07
N GLU A 46 -8.89 6.70 28.37
CA GLU A 46 -10.04 7.34 28.97
C GLU A 46 -10.77 6.44 29.98
N ARG A 47 -10.68 5.11 29.80
CA ARG A 47 -11.32 4.09 30.65
C ARG A 47 -10.61 3.82 31.97
N TYR A 48 -9.34 4.19 32.10
CA TYR A 48 -8.58 3.93 33.31
C TYR A 48 -8.99 4.89 34.44
N ASP A 49 -9.05 4.37 35.66
CA ASP A 49 -9.26 5.19 36.86
C ASP A 49 -7.93 5.79 37.31
N THR A 50 -7.57 6.93 36.72
CA THR A 50 -6.31 7.62 36.96
C THR A 50 -6.47 9.13 36.72
N THR A 51 -5.42 9.89 37.03
CA THR A 51 -5.42 11.36 36.92
C THR A 51 -5.57 11.84 35.47
N ALA A 52 -6.11 13.05 35.30
CA ALA A 52 -6.23 13.69 33.97
C ALA A 52 -4.86 13.86 33.28
N ALA A 53 -3.80 14.13 34.06
CA ALA A 53 -2.44 14.21 33.56
C ALA A 53 -1.94 12.88 32.98
N ALA A 54 -2.17 11.76 33.68
CA ALA A 54 -1.79 10.43 33.18
C ALA A 54 -2.58 10.05 31.92
N LYS A 55 -3.88 10.39 31.84
CA LYS A 55 -4.69 10.21 30.63
C LYS A 55 -4.16 11.06 29.48
N PHE A 56 -3.72 12.29 29.74
CA PHE A 56 -3.14 13.18 28.74
C PHE A 56 -1.85 12.61 28.16
N GLU A 57 -0.88 12.23 29.00
CA GLU A 57 0.39 11.63 28.55
C GLU A 57 0.16 10.38 27.69
N CYS A 58 -0.76 9.50 28.09
CA CYS A 58 -1.13 8.37 27.26
C CYS A 58 -1.76 8.80 25.92
N ALA A 59 -2.75 9.69 25.94
CA ALA A 59 -3.40 10.17 24.72
C ALA A 59 -2.40 10.83 23.75
N GLN A 60 -1.34 11.47 24.26
CA GLN A 60 -0.26 12.03 23.45
C GLN A 60 0.53 10.95 22.71
N GLN A 61 0.77 9.79 23.31
CA GLN A 61 1.46 8.66 22.63
C GLN A 61 0.65 8.16 21.43
N TYR A 62 -0.67 7.96 21.61
CA TYR A 62 -1.57 7.56 20.52
C TYR A 62 -1.68 8.62 19.43
N LEU A 63 -1.69 9.90 19.78
CA LEU A 63 -1.66 10.99 18.81
C LEU A 63 -0.38 10.94 17.97
N LEU A 64 0.78 10.77 18.61
CA LEU A 64 2.06 10.69 17.91
C LEU A 64 2.11 9.47 16.99
N GLU A 65 1.68 8.30 17.45
CA GLU A 65 1.60 7.09 16.63
C GLU A 65 0.71 7.30 15.40
N TYR A 66 -0.51 7.80 15.59
CA TYR A 66 -1.45 8.08 14.51
C TYR A 66 -0.82 8.99 13.44
N VAL A 67 -0.13 10.03 13.90
CA VAL A 67 0.45 11.04 13.03
C VAL A 67 1.69 10.51 12.33
N TYR A 68 2.61 9.82 13.01
CA TYR A 68 3.81 9.27 12.37
C TYR A 68 3.50 8.21 11.31
N GLN A 69 2.42 7.43 11.47
CA GLN A 69 1.96 6.50 10.44
C GLN A 69 1.48 7.19 9.15
N ARG A 70 1.10 8.47 9.21
CA ARG A 70 0.51 9.23 8.09
C ARG A 70 1.37 10.39 7.58
N ALA A 71 2.27 10.89 8.42
CA ALA A 71 3.21 11.96 8.12
C ALA A 71 4.39 11.40 7.30
N LEU A 72 4.13 11.14 6.02
CA LEU A 72 5.12 10.64 5.08
C LEU A 72 6.28 11.62 4.95
N TYR A 73 7.52 11.15 5.08
CA TYR A 73 8.67 11.97 4.73
C TYR A 73 8.60 12.30 3.23
N PRO A 74 8.57 13.58 2.82
CA PRO A 74 8.52 13.93 1.39
C PRO A 74 9.77 13.48 0.64
N ALA A 75 9.63 13.01 -0.60
CA ALA A 75 10.76 12.60 -1.45
C ALA A 75 11.76 13.76 -1.64
N GLU A 76 11.28 14.96 -1.96
CA GLU A 76 12.10 16.16 -2.10
C GLU A 76 12.95 16.46 -0.84
N ALA A 77 12.33 16.39 0.34
CA ALA A 77 13.06 16.58 1.59
C ALA A 77 14.09 15.46 1.88
N ARG A 78 13.82 14.22 1.43
CA ARG A 78 14.80 13.13 1.50
C ARG A 78 16.00 13.40 0.60
N GLU A 79 15.75 13.73 -0.67
CA GLU A 79 16.78 13.99 -1.68
C GLU A 79 17.67 15.17 -1.30
N GLN A 80 17.08 16.23 -0.73
CA GLN A 80 17.80 17.45 -0.35
C GLN A 80 18.41 17.39 1.06
N GLY A 81 18.29 16.26 1.77
CA GLY A 81 18.85 16.15 3.13
C GLY A 81 18.14 17.03 4.18
N ILE A 82 16.92 17.52 3.90
CA ILE A 82 16.22 18.48 4.77
C ILE A 82 15.58 17.73 5.93
N SER A 83 16.01 18.02 7.16
CA SER A 83 15.42 17.53 8.42
C SER A 83 14.95 18.70 9.29
N GLY A 84 14.02 18.44 10.22
CA GLY A 84 13.57 19.49 11.13
C GLY A 84 12.30 19.15 11.89
N THR A 85 11.76 20.15 12.58
CA THR A 85 10.47 20.02 13.27
C THR A 85 9.44 20.89 12.57
N ALA A 86 8.43 20.25 11.98
CA ALA A 86 7.21 20.93 11.54
C ALA A 86 6.36 21.22 12.76
N VAL A 87 5.80 22.42 12.86
CA VAL A 87 4.85 22.73 13.93
C VAL A 87 3.53 23.05 13.28
N VAL A 88 2.50 22.27 13.59
CA VAL A 88 1.13 22.46 13.10
C VAL A 88 0.25 22.85 14.27
N THR A 89 -0.67 23.78 14.05
CA THR A 89 -1.70 24.16 15.02
C THR A 89 -3.07 23.83 14.47
N PHE A 90 -4.01 23.54 15.36
CA PHE A 90 -5.43 23.40 15.01
C PHE A 90 -6.30 23.68 16.23
N ILE A 91 -7.61 23.77 16.01
CA ILE A 91 -8.61 23.99 17.06
C ILE A 91 -9.41 22.70 17.24
N VAL A 92 -9.47 22.21 18.46
CA VAL A 92 -10.45 21.20 18.87
C VAL A 92 -11.70 21.94 19.34
N GLU A 93 -12.80 21.72 18.62
CA GLU A 93 -14.11 22.31 18.91
C GLU A 93 -14.76 21.61 20.14
N PRO A 94 -15.73 22.25 20.83
CA PRO A 94 -16.44 21.64 21.97
C PRO A 94 -17.10 20.28 21.66
N ASN A 95 -17.40 20.02 20.38
CA ASN A 95 -17.97 18.76 19.90
C ASN A 95 -16.91 17.69 19.57
N GLY A 96 -15.62 17.98 19.75
CA GLY A 96 -14.50 17.09 19.46
C GLY A 96 -13.98 17.13 18.02
N MET A 97 -14.55 17.98 17.15
CA MET A 97 -14.10 18.11 15.76
C MET A 97 -12.84 18.96 15.68
N VAL A 98 -11.93 18.59 14.77
CA VAL A 98 -10.74 19.39 14.45
C VAL A 98 -11.09 20.43 13.38
N ASN A 99 -10.68 21.67 13.59
CA ASN A 99 -10.93 22.79 12.69
C ASN A 99 -9.68 23.69 12.56
N ARG A 100 -9.61 24.46 11.46
CA ARG A 100 -8.53 25.40 11.14
C ARG A 100 -7.11 24.85 11.35
N PRO A 101 -6.73 23.75 10.68
CA PRO A 101 -5.35 23.27 10.73
C PRO A 101 -4.44 24.21 9.93
N GLU A 102 -3.34 24.65 10.54
CA GLU A 102 -2.41 25.64 9.99
C GLU A 102 -0.97 25.27 10.33
N ILE A 103 -0.02 25.57 9.42
CA ILE A 103 1.41 25.36 9.65
C ILE A 103 1.98 26.60 10.34
N LEU A 104 2.53 26.43 11.54
CA LEU A 104 3.26 27.48 12.27
C LEU A 104 4.75 27.52 11.94
N ARG A 105 5.33 26.35 11.62
CA ARG A 105 6.74 26.24 11.25
C ARG A 105 6.90 25.14 10.21
N ASP A 106 7.55 25.49 9.10
CA ASP A 106 7.92 24.55 8.05
C ASP A 106 9.45 24.48 7.91
N PRO A 107 10.07 23.30 8.09
CA PRO A 107 11.48 23.07 7.77
C PRO A 107 11.81 23.16 6.27
N GLY A 108 10.83 23.04 5.37
CA GLY A 108 11.02 23.02 3.91
C GLY A 108 10.89 21.62 3.29
N GLY A 109 11.04 21.53 1.96
CA GLY A 109 10.98 20.27 1.20
C GLY A 109 9.63 19.54 1.28
N GLY A 110 8.54 20.25 1.58
CA GLY A 110 7.20 19.67 1.76
C GLY A 110 6.93 19.06 3.14
N ILE A 111 7.85 19.18 4.11
CA ILE A 111 7.69 18.61 5.45
C ILE A 111 6.48 19.21 6.18
N GLY A 112 6.31 20.53 6.15
CA GLY A 112 5.16 21.20 6.76
C GLY A 112 3.82 20.76 6.14
N ILE A 113 3.79 20.57 4.82
CA ILE A 113 2.59 20.09 4.11
C ILE A 113 2.25 18.65 4.49
N SER A 114 3.25 17.77 4.62
CA SER A 114 3.04 16.38 5.08
C SER A 114 2.49 16.34 6.51
N ALA A 115 3.08 17.14 7.41
CA ALA A 115 2.58 17.34 8.77
C ALA A 115 1.15 17.89 8.83
N LEU A 116 0.81 18.84 7.95
CA LEU A 116 -0.54 19.38 7.84
C LEU A 116 -1.53 18.30 7.37
N ARG A 117 -1.13 17.48 6.38
CA ARG A 117 -1.96 16.41 5.82
C ARG A 117 -2.38 15.40 6.89
N SER A 118 -1.48 14.99 7.77
CA SER A 118 -1.82 14.07 8.87
C SER A 118 -2.88 14.67 9.81
N VAL A 119 -2.83 15.99 10.06
CA VAL A 119 -3.86 16.69 10.86
C VAL A 119 -5.18 16.84 10.11
N VAL A 120 -5.16 17.12 8.82
CA VAL A 120 -6.37 17.18 7.98
C VAL A 120 -7.08 15.82 7.95
N GLY A 121 -6.34 14.71 7.92
CA GLY A 121 -6.91 13.37 8.06
C GLY A 121 -7.67 13.20 9.39
N MET A 122 -7.11 13.67 10.51
CA MET A 122 -7.79 13.61 11.81
C MET A 122 -9.15 14.31 11.80
N ALA A 123 -9.28 15.43 11.10
CA ALA A 123 -10.55 16.18 11.03
C ALA A 123 -11.69 15.39 10.38
N ARG A 124 -11.39 14.37 9.57
CA ARG A 124 -12.37 13.51 8.89
C ARG A 124 -12.65 12.21 9.63
N GLU A 125 -11.63 11.66 10.29
CA GLU A 125 -11.63 10.28 10.79
C GLU A 125 -11.78 10.19 12.32
N VAL A 126 -11.45 11.26 13.06
CA VAL A 126 -11.23 11.20 14.50
C VAL A 126 -12.03 12.24 15.27
N ARG A 127 -12.73 11.80 16.32
CA ARG A 127 -13.47 12.68 17.23
C ARG A 127 -12.79 12.80 18.58
N TRP A 128 -12.20 13.95 18.86
CA TRP A 128 -11.41 14.20 20.07
C TRP A 128 -12.26 14.32 21.33
N ARG A 129 -11.64 14.08 22.49
CA ARG A 129 -12.19 14.54 23.76
C ARG A 129 -11.93 16.05 23.87
N PRO A 130 -12.96 16.90 24.01
CA PRO A 130 -12.79 18.35 24.08
C PRO A 130 -12.05 18.76 25.35
N ALA A 131 -11.49 19.97 25.33
CA ALA A 131 -10.96 20.59 26.54
C ALA A 131 -12.10 21.11 27.41
N PHE A 132 -11.90 21.14 28.72
CA PHE A 132 -12.87 21.67 29.68
C PHE A 132 -12.28 22.85 30.45
N HIS A 133 -13.05 23.92 30.54
CA HIS A 133 -12.78 25.06 31.41
C HIS A 133 -14.02 25.35 32.25
N GLU A 134 -13.86 25.46 33.56
CA GLU A 134 -14.95 25.61 34.53
C GLU A 134 -16.07 24.55 34.34
N GLY A 135 -15.66 23.32 34.01
CA GLY A 135 -16.58 22.20 33.75
C GLY A 135 -17.35 22.25 32.43
N LYS A 136 -17.09 23.22 31.56
CA LYS A 136 -17.74 23.36 30.24
C LYS A 136 -16.76 23.03 29.10
N PRO A 137 -17.21 22.35 28.03
CA PRO A 137 -16.38 22.10 26.87
C PRO A 137 -16.11 23.40 26.10
N VAL A 138 -14.86 23.68 25.78
CA VAL A 138 -14.43 24.94 25.15
C VAL A 138 -13.61 24.70 23.87
N ARG A 139 -13.51 25.73 23.01
CA ARG A 139 -12.65 25.71 21.83
C ARG A 139 -11.19 25.78 22.28
N TYR A 140 -10.39 24.78 21.94
CA TYR A 140 -9.02 24.67 22.46
C TYR A 140 -8.00 24.59 21.33
N ARG A 141 -6.96 25.42 21.41
CA ARG A 141 -5.85 25.41 20.45
C ARG A 141 -4.84 24.33 20.83
N VAL A 142 -4.61 23.39 19.92
CA VAL A 142 -3.56 22.37 20.03
C VAL A 142 -2.40 22.79 19.13
N VAL A 143 -1.18 22.71 19.68
CA VAL A 143 0.07 22.91 18.94
C VAL A 143 0.82 21.58 18.94
N LEU A 144 1.08 21.04 17.76
CA LEU A 144 1.68 19.72 17.56
C LEU A 144 3.02 19.85 16.83
N PRO A 145 4.15 19.70 17.55
CA PRO A 145 5.47 19.60 16.94
C PRO A 145 5.74 18.18 16.44
N LEU A 146 6.02 18.04 15.15
CA LEU A 146 6.36 16.78 14.49
C LEU A 146 7.80 16.83 13.99
N ARG A 147 8.64 15.93 14.52
CA ARG A 147 10.06 15.90 14.20
C ARG A 147 10.30 14.92 13.06
N PHE A 148 10.78 15.44 11.94
CA PHE A 148 11.26 14.68 10.79
C PHE A 148 12.77 14.55 10.92
N ARG A 149 13.25 13.32 10.98
CA ARG A 149 14.68 12.99 10.95
C ARG A 149 14.93 12.08 9.77
N LEU A 150 15.92 12.43 8.95
CA LEU A 150 16.52 11.47 8.04
C LEU A 150 17.26 10.46 8.91
N GLU A 151 16.64 9.31 9.14
CA GLU A 151 17.43 8.12 9.35
C GLU A 151 17.96 7.74 7.98
N GLU A 152 19.29 7.71 7.84
CA GLU A 152 19.88 7.09 6.66
C GLU A 152 19.29 5.69 6.54
N PRO A 153 18.73 5.30 5.38
CA PRO A 153 18.29 3.94 5.20
C PRO A 153 19.50 3.06 5.51
N LYS A 154 19.30 2.08 6.40
CA LYS A 154 20.36 1.13 6.66
C LYS A 154 20.75 0.48 5.33
N PRO A 155 22.03 0.16 5.11
CA PRO A 155 22.48 -0.49 3.88
C PRO A 155 22.01 -1.96 3.78
N TYR A 156 21.10 -2.36 4.66
CA TYR A 156 20.55 -3.69 4.79
C TYR A 156 19.11 -3.64 5.31
N ILE A 157 18.38 -4.71 5.02
CA ILE A 157 17.10 -5.06 5.61
C ILE A 157 17.26 -6.35 6.43
N VAL A 158 16.33 -6.60 7.35
CA VAL A 158 16.30 -7.85 8.11
C VAL A 158 15.19 -8.73 7.55
N ILE A 159 15.57 -9.87 6.98
CA ILE A 159 14.65 -10.88 6.45
C ILE A 159 14.71 -12.09 7.37
N GLY A 160 13.64 -12.33 8.13
CA GLY A 160 13.62 -13.37 9.16
C GLY A 160 14.69 -13.12 10.22
N ARG A 161 15.80 -13.88 10.17
CA ARG A 161 16.96 -13.72 11.07
C ARG A 161 18.22 -13.21 10.35
N ASP A 162 18.14 -13.03 9.04
CA ASP A 162 19.27 -12.64 8.22
C ASP A 162 19.32 -11.13 8.02
N THR A 163 20.53 -10.60 8.06
CA THR A 163 20.83 -9.23 7.65
C THR A 163 21.20 -9.26 6.17
N VAL A 164 20.29 -8.82 5.31
CA VAL A 164 20.43 -8.86 3.86
C VAL A 164 20.78 -7.46 3.37
N TYR A 165 21.98 -7.31 2.84
CA TYR A 165 22.49 -6.03 2.38
C TYR A 165 21.88 -5.65 1.02
N THR A 166 21.40 -4.41 0.93
CA THR A 166 20.82 -3.81 -0.27
C THR A 166 21.79 -2.86 -0.96
N GLU A 167 22.79 -2.37 -0.22
CA GLU A 167 23.91 -1.62 -0.76
C GLU A 167 25.16 -2.48 -0.75
N LEU A 168 25.87 -2.55 -1.88
CA LEU A 168 27.00 -3.44 -2.08
C LEU A 168 28.17 -2.69 -2.70
N THR A 169 29.37 -2.92 -2.18
CA THR A 169 30.63 -2.51 -2.84
C THR A 169 30.96 -3.46 -4.00
N LYS A 170 30.61 -4.74 -3.87
CA LYS A 170 30.74 -5.75 -4.92
C LYS A 170 29.53 -6.68 -4.89
N GLY A 171 28.88 -6.85 -6.04
CA GLY A 171 27.73 -7.74 -6.19
C GLY A 171 28.09 -9.22 -6.03
N VAL A 172 27.05 -10.03 -5.84
CA VAL A 172 27.15 -11.49 -5.92
C VAL A 172 27.70 -11.89 -7.30
N THR A 173 28.59 -12.88 -7.35
CA THR A 173 29.12 -13.41 -8.62
C THR A 173 28.91 -14.91 -8.67
N PHE A 174 28.30 -15.40 -9.75
CA PHE A 174 28.19 -16.83 -10.03
C PHE A 174 29.45 -17.33 -10.75
N THR A 175 29.95 -18.50 -10.36
CA THR A 175 31.16 -19.12 -10.90
C THR A 175 30.91 -20.43 -11.63
N GLY A 176 29.72 -21.02 -11.48
CA GLY A 176 29.32 -22.25 -12.18
C GLY A 176 29.05 -22.01 -13.67
N GLU A 177 29.14 -23.05 -14.49
CA GLU A 177 28.86 -23.04 -15.95
C GLU A 177 29.34 -21.76 -16.67
N ALA A 178 30.64 -21.49 -16.62
CA ALA A 178 31.27 -20.30 -17.21
C ALA A 178 30.69 -18.94 -16.73
N GLY A 179 30.09 -18.92 -15.54
CA GLY A 179 29.48 -17.74 -14.93
C GLY A 179 28.01 -17.51 -15.30
N SER A 180 27.36 -18.46 -15.99
CA SER A 180 25.96 -18.33 -16.40
C SER A 180 25.03 -19.12 -15.49
N VAL A 181 24.24 -18.41 -14.68
CA VAL A 181 23.19 -19.00 -13.84
C VAL A 181 22.15 -19.71 -14.70
N ALA A 182 21.73 -19.09 -15.80
CA ALA A 182 20.77 -19.69 -16.73
C ALA A 182 21.29 -21.02 -17.30
N ALA A 183 22.54 -21.08 -17.76
CA ALA A 183 23.11 -22.31 -18.29
C ALA A 183 23.23 -23.42 -17.21
N TYR A 184 23.54 -23.02 -15.96
CA TYR A 184 23.51 -23.96 -14.84
C TYR A 184 22.11 -24.50 -14.57
N PHE A 185 21.09 -23.63 -14.57
CA PHE A 185 19.70 -24.06 -14.38
C PHE A 185 19.22 -24.92 -15.55
N ASP A 186 19.42 -24.52 -16.80
CA ASP A 186 19.01 -25.31 -17.98
C ASP A 186 19.59 -26.74 -17.96
N LYS A 187 20.82 -26.89 -17.44
CA LYS A 187 21.52 -28.18 -17.37
C LYS A 187 21.11 -29.05 -16.17
N HIS A 188 20.74 -28.45 -15.05
CA HIS A 188 20.52 -29.18 -13.79
C HIS A 188 19.06 -29.17 -13.33
N LEU A 189 18.20 -28.34 -13.93
CA LEU A 189 16.78 -28.31 -13.65
C LEU A 189 16.14 -29.58 -14.19
N THR A 190 15.44 -30.29 -13.31
CA THR A 190 14.71 -31.51 -13.67
C THR A 190 13.23 -31.19 -13.76
N TYR A 191 12.59 -31.62 -14.85
CA TYR A 191 11.14 -31.57 -14.96
C TYR A 191 10.50 -32.58 -13.97
N PRO A 192 9.45 -32.23 -13.20
CA PRO A 192 8.84 -33.14 -12.22
C PRO A 192 8.12 -34.34 -12.86
N ASP A 193 8.03 -35.46 -12.14
CA ASP A 193 7.31 -36.66 -12.57
C ASP A 193 5.79 -36.50 -12.41
N ILE A 194 5.16 -35.80 -13.37
CA ILE A 194 3.71 -35.59 -13.44
C ILE A 194 3.08 -36.34 -14.62
N PRO A 195 1.74 -36.52 -14.66
CA PRO A 195 1.05 -37.12 -15.80
C PRO A 195 1.43 -36.43 -17.13
N GLN A 196 1.84 -37.22 -18.13
CA GLN A 196 2.40 -36.73 -19.40
C GLN A 196 1.43 -35.86 -20.21
N ASP A 197 0.12 -36.03 -19.99
CA ASP A 197 -0.94 -35.24 -20.62
C ASP A 197 -1.07 -33.81 -20.08
N SER A 198 -0.38 -33.48 -18.98
CA SER A 198 -0.42 -32.14 -18.39
C SER A 198 0.29 -31.07 -19.24
N CYS A 199 1.35 -31.42 -19.96
CA CYS A 199 2.22 -30.52 -20.74
C CYS A 199 2.51 -29.16 -20.05
N ALA A 200 2.60 -29.17 -18.71
CA ALA A 200 2.71 -27.97 -17.90
C ALA A 200 3.97 -27.17 -18.27
N THR A 201 3.76 -25.95 -18.74
CA THR A 201 4.81 -25.05 -19.20
C THR A 201 4.64 -23.73 -18.47
N GLY A 202 5.74 -23.16 -17.97
CA GLY A 202 5.66 -21.92 -17.24
C GLY A 202 6.99 -21.46 -16.67
N GLN A 203 6.95 -20.31 -16.00
CA GLN A 203 8.12 -19.70 -15.40
C GLN A 203 7.91 -19.45 -13.92
N LEU A 204 8.94 -19.75 -13.14
CA LEU A 204 9.04 -19.36 -11.74
C LEU A 204 10.19 -18.38 -11.60
N ASP A 205 9.97 -17.30 -10.86
CA ASP A 205 11.04 -16.42 -10.39
C ASP A 205 11.33 -16.74 -8.93
N MET A 206 12.60 -16.68 -8.53
CA MET A 206 13.03 -16.92 -7.17
C MET A 206 13.97 -15.82 -6.71
N GLN A 207 13.81 -15.38 -5.47
CA GLN A 207 14.80 -14.54 -4.80
C GLN A 207 15.71 -15.41 -3.94
N LEU A 208 16.98 -15.50 -4.33
CA LEU A 208 18.00 -16.25 -3.60
C LEU A 208 18.67 -15.37 -2.55
N LEU A 209 18.94 -15.91 -1.36
CA LEU A 209 19.84 -15.32 -0.39
C LEU A 209 21.19 -16.04 -0.46
N VAL A 210 22.19 -15.34 -1.01
CA VAL A 210 23.56 -15.84 -1.09
C VAL A 210 24.33 -15.38 0.14
N LYS A 211 24.65 -16.33 1.03
CA LYS A 211 25.29 -16.10 2.33
C LYS A 211 26.81 -15.94 2.18
N PRO A 212 27.52 -15.32 3.15
CA PRO A 212 28.98 -15.17 3.13
C PRO A 212 29.78 -16.47 2.99
N ASN A 213 29.23 -17.58 3.46
CA ASN A 213 29.82 -18.92 3.39
C ASN A 213 29.53 -19.66 2.07
N GLY A 214 28.81 -19.04 1.12
CA GLY A 214 28.40 -19.66 -0.14
C GLY A 214 27.11 -20.49 -0.04
N LEU A 215 26.46 -20.54 1.13
CA LEU A 215 25.12 -21.13 1.27
C LEU A 215 24.10 -20.31 0.48
N VAL A 216 23.22 -21.02 -0.23
CA VAL A 216 22.13 -20.44 -1.01
C VAL A 216 20.83 -20.90 -0.37
N GLU A 217 20.00 -19.94 0.01
CA GLU A 217 18.64 -20.18 0.50
C GLU A 217 17.66 -19.51 -0.47
N VAL A 218 16.47 -20.08 -0.64
CA VAL A 218 15.41 -19.43 -1.40
C VAL A 218 14.54 -18.64 -0.41
N HIS A 219 14.48 -17.32 -0.57
CA HIS A 219 13.66 -16.48 0.29
C HIS A 219 12.21 -16.45 -0.18
N ASP A 220 12.02 -16.27 -1.48
CA ASP A 220 10.71 -16.10 -2.09
C ASP A 220 10.68 -16.81 -3.45
N ILE A 221 9.49 -17.28 -3.83
CA ILE A 221 9.20 -17.92 -5.11
C ILE A 221 7.88 -17.37 -5.63
N ILE A 222 7.88 -16.98 -6.90
CA ILE A 222 6.69 -16.54 -7.61
C ILE A 222 6.46 -17.52 -8.75
N ASP A 223 5.35 -18.25 -8.68
CA ASP A 223 4.88 -19.15 -9.72
C ASP A 223 3.85 -18.43 -10.59
N TYR A 224 4.26 -17.94 -11.75
CA TYR A 224 3.38 -17.18 -12.61
C TYR A 224 2.35 -18.04 -13.34
N ASN A 225 2.42 -19.36 -13.26
CA ASN A 225 1.55 -20.25 -14.02
C ASN A 225 0.74 -21.19 -13.12
N ASP A 226 0.86 -21.06 -11.79
CA ASP A 226 0.20 -21.91 -10.81
C ASP A 226 0.50 -23.40 -11.08
N LEU A 227 1.77 -23.70 -11.39
CA LEU A 227 2.27 -25.04 -11.69
C LEU A 227 2.25 -25.94 -10.45
N GLY A 228 2.47 -25.37 -9.27
CA GLY A 228 2.27 -26.03 -7.98
C GLY A 228 3.52 -26.61 -7.33
N LEU A 229 3.31 -27.42 -6.29
CA LEU A 229 4.37 -27.81 -5.34
C LEU A 229 5.47 -28.68 -5.96
N ASP A 230 5.14 -29.53 -6.92
CA ASP A 230 6.13 -30.39 -7.58
C ASP A 230 7.15 -29.56 -8.36
N PHE A 231 6.70 -28.49 -9.02
CA PHE A 231 7.56 -27.57 -9.78
C PHE A 231 8.36 -26.64 -8.87
N THR A 232 7.72 -26.04 -7.88
CA THR A 232 8.41 -25.17 -6.90
C THR A 232 9.50 -25.95 -6.15
N SER A 233 9.27 -27.23 -5.82
CA SER A 233 10.29 -28.11 -5.24
C SER A 233 11.52 -28.26 -6.16
N LYS A 234 11.32 -28.51 -7.46
CA LYS A 234 12.43 -28.61 -8.43
C LYS A 234 13.18 -27.29 -8.64
N ALA A 235 12.48 -26.16 -8.57
CA ALA A 235 13.09 -24.84 -8.59
C ALA A 235 14.00 -24.63 -7.36
N ILE A 236 13.53 -25.00 -6.16
CA ILE A 236 14.32 -24.96 -4.92
C ILE A 236 15.53 -25.90 -4.99
N ASP A 237 15.35 -27.13 -5.51
CA ASP A 237 16.42 -28.12 -5.64
C ASP A 237 17.57 -27.58 -6.50
N VAL A 238 17.26 -27.01 -7.69
CA VAL A 238 18.31 -26.49 -8.59
C VAL A 238 18.98 -25.24 -8.00
N ALA A 239 18.21 -24.36 -7.36
CA ALA A 239 18.72 -23.15 -6.73
C ALA A 239 19.64 -23.47 -5.55
N THR A 240 19.21 -24.30 -4.60
CA THR A 240 20.02 -24.69 -3.44
C THR A 240 21.19 -25.59 -3.81
N GLY A 241 21.03 -26.42 -4.86
CA GLY A 241 22.10 -27.25 -5.42
C GLY A 241 23.26 -26.46 -6.02
N SER A 242 23.05 -25.17 -6.33
CA SER A 242 24.12 -24.26 -6.77
C SER A 242 25.10 -23.84 -5.65
N TYR A 243 24.97 -24.43 -4.45
CA TYR A 243 25.89 -24.26 -3.33
C TYR A 243 27.37 -24.35 -3.76
N GLY A 244 28.17 -23.39 -3.31
CA GLY A 244 29.60 -23.33 -3.63
C GLY A 244 29.93 -22.81 -5.04
N GLN A 245 28.93 -22.54 -5.89
CA GLN A 245 29.11 -21.88 -7.19
C GLN A 245 28.94 -20.35 -7.11
N TRP A 246 28.93 -19.79 -5.90
CA TRP A 246 28.72 -18.36 -5.68
C TRP A 246 29.84 -17.74 -4.87
N ILE A 247 30.30 -16.57 -5.32
CA ILE A 247 31.08 -15.64 -4.53
C ILE A 247 30.09 -14.65 -3.92
N ALA A 248 30.01 -14.65 -2.59
CA ALA A 248 29.16 -13.74 -1.84
C ALA A 248 29.49 -12.28 -2.14
N ALA A 249 28.48 -11.42 -2.00
CA ALA A 249 28.64 -9.98 -2.14
C ALA A 249 29.53 -9.39 -1.04
N GLU A 250 30.06 -8.19 -1.29
CA GLU A 250 30.87 -7.45 -0.32
C GLU A 250 30.27 -6.08 -0.05
N TYR A 251 30.27 -5.68 1.22
CA TYR A 251 30.01 -4.31 1.66
C TYR A 251 31.18 -3.86 2.54
N GLU A 252 31.86 -2.78 2.14
CA GLU A 252 33.04 -2.24 2.83
C GLU A 252 34.13 -3.30 3.09
N GLY A 253 34.36 -4.18 2.10
CA GLY A 253 35.36 -5.25 2.16
C GLY A 253 34.99 -6.45 3.04
N ARG A 254 33.77 -6.51 3.59
CA ARG A 254 33.25 -7.66 4.33
C ARG A 254 32.27 -8.44 3.46
N LYS A 255 32.39 -9.77 3.47
CA LYS A 255 31.40 -10.63 2.84
C LYS A 255 30.08 -10.53 3.59
N VAL A 256 28.99 -10.29 2.85
CA VAL A 256 27.66 -10.08 3.39
C VAL A 256 26.63 -10.95 2.67
N THR A 257 25.49 -11.20 3.33
CA THR A 257 24.34 -11.83 2.69
C THR A 257 23.70 -10.82 1.75
N SER A 258 23.38 -11.23 0.53
CA SER A 258 22.67 -10.41 -0.47
C SER A 258 21.60 -11.23 -1.16
N ALA A 259 20.53 -10.54 -1.57
CA ALA A 259 19.55 -11.10 -2.48
C ALA A 259 20.11 -11.18 -3.91
N TYR A 260 19.69 -12.18 -4.68
CA TYR A 260 19.94 -12.31 -6.10
C TYR A 260 18.74 -12.98 -6.77
N ASP A 261 18.12 -12.31 -7.73
CA ASP A 261 16.91 -12.81 -8.38
C ASP A 261 17.28 -13.70 -9.58
N VAL A 262 16.58 -14.82 -9.71
CA VAL A 262 16.77 -15.80 -10.78
C VAL A 262 15.41 -16.22 -11.34
N SER A 263 15.42 -16.70 -12.59
CA SER A 263 14.25 -17.26 -13.23
C SER A 263 14.54 -18.69 -13.69
N VAL A 264 13.58 -19.57 -13.55
CA VAL A 264 13.59 -20.92 -14.13
C VAL A 264 12.35 -21.09 -15.01
N THR A 265 12.54 -21.69 -16.18
CA THR A 265 11.45 -22.05 -17.08
C THR A 265 11.31 -23.55 -17.12
N PHE A 266 10.11 -24.04 -16.84
CA PHE A 266 9.75 -25.43 -17.04
C PHE A 266 9.11 -25.58 -18.41
N ALA A 267 9.68 -26.49 -19.20
CA ALA A 267 9.12 -26.93 -20.46
C ALA A 267 9.16 -28.47 -20.50
N PRO A 268 8.04 -29.14 -20.86
CA PRO A 268 8.01 -30.58 -20.95
C PRO A 268 8.93 -31.07 -22.07
N THR A 269 9.60 -32.20 -21.85
CA THR A 269 10.49 -32.81 -22.86
C THR A 269 9.80 -33.90 -23.68
N ASP A 270 8.55 -34.23 -23.37
CA ASP A 270 7.78 -35.23 -24.10
C ASP A 270 7.47 -34.72 -25.53
N PRO A 271 7.79 -35.50 -26.59
CA PRO A 271 7.49 -35.11 -27.96
C PRO A 271 6.01 -34.78 -28.21
N GLY A 272 5.09 -35.37 -27.45
CA GLY A 272 3.65 -35.09 -27.51
C GLY A 272 3.27 -33.68 -27.08
N CYS A 273 4.12 -32.98 -26.32
CA CYS A 273 3.88 -31.61 -25.87
C CYS A 273 4.40 -30.54 -26.84
N GLY A 274 4.97 -30.92 -27.99
CA GLY A 274 5.58 -29.98 -28.94
C GLY A 274 4.63 -28.84 -29.36
N TYR A 275 3.34 -29.14 -29.54
CA TYR A 275 2.34 -28.11 -29.88
C TYR A 275 2.22 -27.01 -28.82
N ILE A 276 2.17 -27.36 -27.54
CA ILE A 276 2.07 -26.38 -26.44
C ILE A 276 3.36 -25.56 -26.33
N ILE A 277 4.52 -26.19 -26.54
CA ILE A 277 5.81 -25.50 -26.52
C ILE A 277 5.89 -24.47 -27.65
N ASP A 278 5.47 -24.84 -28.86
CA ASP A 278 5.44 -23.92 -30.01
C ASP A 278 4.52 -22.73 -29.75
N GLN A 279 3.32 -22.97 -29.19
CA GLN A 279 2.41 -21.90 -28.80
C GLN A 279 3.00 -21.01 -27.71
N TYR A 280 3.68 -21.58 -26.72
CA TYR A 280 4.30 -20.79 -25.65
C TYR A 280 5.40 -19.89 -26.19
N ASN A 281 6.24 -20.40 -27.10
CA ASN A 281 7.26 -19.63 -27.78
C ASN A 281 6.67 -18.51 -28.66
N GLU A 282 5.54 -18.77 -29.35
CA GLU A 282 4.79 -17.74 -30.08
C GLU A 282 4.30 -16.63 -29.14
N ALA A 283 3.69 -17.00 -28.01
CA ALA A 283 3.20 -16.04 -27.02
C ALA A 283 4.34 -15.20 -26.42
N LEU A 284 5.49 -15.81 -26.12
CA LEU A 284 6.68 -15.10 -25.65
C LEU A 284 7.18 -14.07 -26.68
N ALA A 285 7.26 -14.45 -27.96
CA ALA A 285 7.67 -13.55 -29.02
C ALA A 285 6.71 -12.36 -29.16
N LEU A 286 5.39 -12.62 -29.10
CA LEU A 286 4.36 -11.58 -29.09
C LEU A 286 4.54 -10.60 -27.92
N MET A 287 4.78 -11.12 -26.70
CA MET A 287 4.98 -10.28 -25.51
C MET A 287 6.26 -9.44 -25.60
N GLN A 288 7.36 -10.02 -26.09
CA GLN A 288 8.63 -9.31 -26.24
C GLN A 288 8.52 -8.16 -27.28
N ASP A 289 7.91 -8.44 -28.43
CA ASP A 289 7.62 -7.42 -29.45
C ASP A 289 6.71 -6.32 -28.88
N ALA A 290 5.65 -6.71 -28.17
CA ALA A 290 4.68 -5.79 -27.61
C ALA A 290 5.30 -4.83 -26.59
N GLN A 291 6.19 -5.32 -25.72
CA GLN A 291 6.88 -4.48 -24.73
C GLN A 291 7.68 -3.34 -25.36
N VAL A 292 8.22 -3.55 -26.56
CA VAL A 292 8.92 -2.49 -27.31
C VAL A 292 7.92 -1.47 -27.86
N LEU A 293 6.79 -1.94 -28.39
CA LEU A 293 5.74 -1.10 -29.00
C LEU A 293 5.02 -0.24 -27.96
N VAL A 294 4.67 -0.77 -26.80
CA VAL A 294 3.92 -0.02 -25.76
C VAL A 294 4.71 1.12 -25.12
N ARG A 295 6.04 1.13 -25.28
CA ARG A 295 6.89 2.27 -24.86
C ARG A 295 6.75 3.47 -25.81
N ASP A 296 6.32 3.24 -27.05
CA ASP A 296 6.00 4.28 -28.02
C ASP A 296 4.50 4.57 -27.97
N SER A 297 4.13 5.77 -27.50
CA SER A 297 2.72 6.17 -27.37
C SER A 297 1.93 6.11 -28.68
N THR A 298 2.60 6.16 -29.84
CA THR A 298 1.94 6.07 -31.14
C THR A 298 1.64 4.63 -31.56
N LYS A 299 2.31 3.65 -30.95
CA LYS A 299 2.19 2.21 -31.25
C LYS A 299 1.63 1.38 -30.10
N ALA A 300 1.24 2.03 -29.02
CA ALA A 300 0.72 1.35 -27.83
C ALA A 300 -0.48 0.44 -28.14
N ALA A 301 -1.38 0.84 -29.04
CA ALA A 301 -2.52 0.01 -29.46
C ALA A 301 -2.08 -1.29 -30.17
N GLU A 302 -1.10 -1.21 -31.07
CA GLU A 302 -0.51 -2.38 -31.75
C GLU A 302 0.19 -3.31 -30.76
N GLY A 303 0.93 -2.73 -29.80
CA GLY A 303 1.55 -3.49 -28.72
C GLY A 303 0.51 -4.23 -27.86
N LEU A 304 -0.57 -3.55 -27.48
CA LEU A 304 -1.66 -4.14 -26.70
C LEU A 304 -2.37 -5.28 -27.44
N GLU A 305 -2.59 -5.17 -28.75
CA GLU A 305 -3.17 -6.26 -29.56
C GLU A 305 -2.29 -7.52 -29.54
N LYS A 306 -0.97 -7.36 -29.64
CA LYS A 306 -0.03 -8.48 -29.49
C LYS A 306 -0.08 -9.09 -28.09
N MET A 307 -0.19 -8.28 -27.04
CA MET A 307 -0.36 -8.78 -25.67
C MET A 307 -1.69 -9.51 -25.49
N ASP A 308 -2.77 -9.00 -26.09
CA ASP A 308 -4.07 -9.67 -26.09
C ASP A 308 -3.96 -11.06 -26.72
N ARG A 309 -3.30 -11.17 -27.87
CA ARG A 309 -3.07 -12.46 -28.51
C ARG A 309 -2.23 -13.43 -27.66
N ALA A 310 -1.19 -12.94 -26.98
CA ALA A 310 -0.38 -13.77 -26.10
C ALA A 310 -1.20 -14.27 -24.88
N VAL A 311 -2.02 -13.41 -24.30
CA VAL A 311 -2.92 -13.76 -23.20
C VAL A 311 -4.04 -14.69 -23.66
N GLU A 312 -4.52 -14.60 -24.90
CA GLU A 312 -5.45 -15.59 -25.46
C GLU A 312 -4.84 -16.99 -25.53
N LEU A 313 -3.56 -17.09 -25.91
CA LEU A 313 -2.84 -18.37 -25.97
C LEU A 313 -2.62 -18.94 -24.56
N PHE A 314 -2.24 -18.09 -23.60
CA PHE A 314 -1.99 -18.50 -22.21
C PHE A 314 -2.73 -17.59 -21.22
N PRO A 315 -4.05 -17.78 -21.04
CA PRO A 315 -4.89 -16.88 -20.25
C PRO A 315 -4.58 -16.89 -18.75
N ARG A 316 -3.92 -17.95 -18.28
CA ARG A 316 -3.47 -18.13 -16.90
C ARG A 316 -1.96 -17.91 -16.72
N ASP A 317 -1.26 -17.32 -17.68
CA ASP A 317 0.10 -16.85 -17.44
C ASP A 317 0.05 -15.49 -16.73
N GLY A 318 0.30 -15.52 -15.43
CA GLY A 318 0.31 -14.36 -14.54
C GLY A 318 1.31 -13.30 -14.96
N ARG A 319 2.44 -13.66 -15.57
CA ARG A 319 3.42 -12.70 -16.09
C ARG A 319 2.86 -11.96 -17.29
N PHE A 320 2.17 -12.66 -18.19
CA PHE A 320 1.52 -12.01 -19.32
C PHE A 320 0.43 -11.05 -18.86
N ARG A 321 -0.35 -11.46 -17.86
CA ARG A 321 -1.35 -10.60 -17.20
C ARG A 321 -0.71 -9.38 -16.54
N ILE A 322 0.39 -9.52 -15.80
CA ILE A 322 1.12 -8.40 -15.19
C ILE A 322 1.56 -7.39 -16.24
N LEU A 323 2.23 -7.86 -17.29
CA LEU A 323 2.78 -7.01 -18.33
C LEU A 323 1.69 -6.27 -19.11
N ARG A 324 0.62 -6.98 -19.49
CA ARG A 324 -0.53 -6.36 -20.18
C ARG A 324 -1.31 -5.42 -19.27
N GLY A 325 -1.53 -5.80 -18.01
CA GLY A 325 -2.20 -4.99 -17.01
C GLY A 325 -1.48 -3.68 -16.75
N GLN A 326 -0.14 -3.72 -16.64
CA GLN A 326 0.67 -2.51 -16.53
C GLN A 326 0.59 -1.64 -17.79
N ALA A 327 0.71 -2.24 -18.98
CA ALA A 327 0.58 -1.50 -20.24
C ALA A 327 -0.81 -0.83 -20.37
N ARG A 328 -1.88 -1.52 -19.98
CA ARG A 328 -3.24 -0.97 -19.94
C ARG A 328 -3.37 0.16 -18.92
N LEU A 329 -2.76 0.02 -17.74
CA LEU A 329 -2.76 1.06 -16.72
C LEU A 329 -2.06 2.33 -17.23
N ASP A 330 -0.89 2.19 -17.85
CA ASP A 330 -0.10 3.29 -18.42
C ASP A 330 -0.86 4.01 -19.56
N ASN A 331 -1.78 3.30 -20.23
CA ASN A 331 -2.64 3.83 -21.30
C ASN A 331 -4.07 4.16 -20.82
N ASN A 332 -4.30 4.30 -19.51
CA ASN A 332 -5.58 4.69 -18.90
C ASN A 332 -6.76 3.73 -19.21
N GLN A 333 -6.47 2.48 -19.54
CA GLN A 333 -7.46 1.41 -19.73
C GLN A 333 -7.73 0.68 -18.40
N LEU A 334 -8.35 1.39 -17.45
CA LEU A 334 -8.46 0.95 -16.05
C LEU A 334 -9.24 -0.36 -15.85
N GLY A 335 -10.27 -0.61 -16.67
CA GLY A 335 -11.06 -1.86 -16.63
C GLY A 335 -10.22 -3.09 -16.93
N GLY A 336 -9.55 -3.10 -18.08
CA GLY A 336 -8.67 -4.19 -18.48
C GLY A 336 -7.44 -4.32 -17.57
N ALA A 337 -6.91 -3.21 -17.05
CA ALA A 337 -5.84 -3.24 -16.05
C ALA A 337 -6.29 -3.87 -14.73
N CYS A 338 -7.50 -3.54 -14.25
CA CYS A 338 -8.09 -4.15 -13.06
C CYS A 338 -8.25 -5.66 -13.24
N GLU A 339 -8.83 -6.11 -14.37
CA GLU A 339 -9.00 -7.53 -14.67
C GLU A 339 -7.65 -8.28 -14.63
N ASP A 340 -6.68 -7.78 -15.39
CA ASP A 340 -5.38 -8.42 -15.53
C ASP A 340 -4.60 -8.49 -14.22
N LEU A 341 -4.51 -7.38 -13.50
CA LEU A 341 -3.74 -7.32 -12.25
C LEU A 341 -4.43 -8.09 -11.12
N THR A 342 -5.77 -8.16 -11.12
CA THR A 342 -6.52 -9.02 -10.18
C THR A 342 -6.24 -10.49 -10.47
N LEU A 343 -6.30 -10.90 -11.74
CA LEU A 343 -6.07 -12.29 -12.10
C LEU A 343 -4.60 -12.69 -11.90
N ALA A 344 -3.66 -11.82 -12.23
CA ALA A 344 -2.25 -12.01 -11.93
C ALA A 344 -1.99 -12.24 -10.45
N LYS A 345 -2.59 -11.42 -9.57
CA LYS A 345 -2.53 -11.62 -8.12
C LYS A 345 -3.08 -12.99 -7.70
N GLN A 346 -4.17 -13.46 -8.31
CA GLN A 346 -4.75 -14.76 -7.97
C GLN A 346 -3.89 -15.94 -8.43
N ILE A 347 -3.23 -15.81 -9.58
CA ILE A 347 -2.37 -16.86 -10.15
C ILE A 347 -1.04 -16.91 -9.40
N ALA A 348 -0.33 -15.78 -9.36
CA ALA A 348 1.04 -15.70 -8.85
C ALA A 348 1.11 -15.43 -7.34
N LEU A 349 -0.03 -15.22 -6.67
CA LEU A 349 -0.15 -14.92 -5.24
C LEU A 349 0.67 -13.70 -4.78
N VAL A 350 0.96 -12.77 -5.70
CA VAL A 350 1.71 -11.52 -5.42
C VAL A 350 0.81 -10.44 -4.79
N ASP A 351 1.38 -9.64 -3.88
CA ASP A 351 0.68 -8.57 -3.16
C ASP A 351 1.02 -7.15 -3.67
N TRP A 352 1.86 -7.05 -4.70
CA TRP A 352 2.43 -5.79 -5.21
C TRP A 352 1.37 -4.73 -5.56
N TYR A 353 0.19 -5.17 -5.99
CA TYR A 353 -0.88 -4.31 -6.46
C TYR A 353 -1.97 -4.03 -5.40
N ASP A 354 -1.82 -4.51 -4.16
CA ASP A 354 -2.87 -4.45 -3.14
C ASP A 354 -3.30 -3.03 -2.78
N SER A 355 -2.37 -2.08 -2.84
CA SER A 355 -2.65 -0.67 -2.60
C SER A 355 -3.33 0.03 -3.78
N VAL A 356 -3.14 -0.48 -5.01
CA VAL A 356 -3.56 0.16 -6.26
C VAL A 356 -4.85 -0.44 -6.79
N LEU A 357 -5.04 -1.76 -6.68
CA LEU A 357 -6.23 -2.48 -7.14
C LEU A 357 -7.55 -1.83 -6.68
N PRO A 358 -7.73 -1.45 -5.40
CA PRO A 358 -8.96 -0.80 -4.96
C PRO A 358 -9.24 0.55 -5.63
N LEU A 359 -8.20 1.25 -6.11
CA LEU A 359 -8.33 2.53 -6.78
C LEU A 359 -8.73 2.32 -8.26
N ILE A 360 -8.00 1.46 -8.97
CA ILE A 360 -8.24 1.24 -10.41
C ILE A 360 -9.52 0.47 -10.68
N CYS A 361 -9.90 -0.47 -9.81
CA CYS A 361 -11.10 -1.28 -9.96
C CYS A 361 -12.39 -0.52 -9.58
N ARG A 362 -12.31 0.53 -8.75
CA ARG A 362 -13.48 1.39 -8.44
C ARG A 362 -13.81 2.37 -9.56
N LEU A 363 -12.80 2.78 -10.31
CA LEU A 363 -12.90 3.73 -11.42
C LEU A 363 -13.24 3.03 -12.75
N SER A 364 -13.21 1.71 -12.77
CA SER A 364 -13.67 0.93 -13.91
C SER A 364 -15.20 1.10 -14.04
N PRO A 365 -15.71 1.53 -15.20
CA PRO A 365 -17.15 1.57 -15.42
C PRO A 365 -17.71 0.18 -15.13
N LYS A 366 -18.74 0.07 -14.29
CA LYS A 366 -19.54 -1.14 -14.28
C LYS A 366 -20.04 -1.32 -15.71
N GLU A 367 -19.68 -2.41 -16.37
CA GLU A 367 -20.44 -2.85 -17.52
C GLU A 367 -21.91 -2.94 -17.08
N GLU A 368 -22.75 -2.12 -17.70
CA GLU A 368 -24.20 -2.12 -17.50
C GLU A 368 -24.73 -3.46 -18.01
N GLY A 369 -24.69 -4.47 -17.15
CA GLY A 369 -25.37 -5.74 -17.36
C GLY A 369 -26.86 -5.58 -17.11
N GLU A 370 -27.60 -5.43 -18.20
CA GLU A 370 -28.84 -6.16 -18.51
C GLU A 370 -29.76 -6.47 -17.31
N GLU A 371 -30.67 -5.55 -17.00
CA GLU A 371 -31.99 -5.91 -16.48
C GLU A 371 -32.86 -6.33 -17.69
N GLU A 372 -33.10 -7.64 -17.85
CA GLU A 372 -34.29 -8.17 -18.52
C GLU A 372 -35.27 -8.78 -17.51
#